data_AF-A0A3M7P767-F1
#
_entry.id   AF-A0A3M7P767-F1
#
_cell.length_a   1.000
_cell.length_b   1.000
_cell.length_c   1.000
_cell.angle_alpha   90.00
_cell.angle_beta   90.00
_cell.angle_gamma   90.00
#
_symmetry.space_group_name_H-M   'P 1'
#
loop_
_entity.id
_entity.type
_entity.pdbx_description
1 polymer ?
#
loop_
_entity_poly.entity_id
_entity_poly.type
_entity_poly.pdbx_seq_one_letter_code
_entity_poly.pdbx_strand_id
1 'polypeptide(L)'
;MTVFGQIVIGPPGSGKTKYCTIMQEFLSNLGRNVFVINLDPANDRLSYDCSLNVFDLINIQDVMTNCSLGPNGSLIYCMEFLETNIDWLVDNLAKITKKIDRPYLLFDLPGQVELYTHHDSVK
;
A
#
# COMPACT_ATOMS: atom_id res chain seq x y z
N MET A 1 -17.93 13.36 -7.91
CA MET A 1 -17.88 12.38 -6.80
C MET A 1 -16.57 12.65 -6.06
N THR A 2 -16.61 12.84 -4.75
CA THR A 2 -15.43 13.24 -3.97
C THR A 2 -14.83 12.03 -3.29
N VAL A 3 -13.54 11.79 -3.51
CA VAL A 3 -12.75 10.75 -2.84
C VAL A 3 -11.92 11.41 -1.75
N PHE A 4 -11.86 10.78 -0.58
CA PHE A 4 -10.96 11.17 0.50
C PHE A 4 -9.88 10.12 0.65
N GLY A 5 -8.70 10.51 1.15
CA GLY A 5 -7.70 9.50 1.49
C GLY A 5 -6.56 10.02 2.35
N GLN A 6 -5.81 9.07 2.90
CA GLN A 6 -4.61 9.28 3.70
C GLN A 6 -3.48 8.41 3.15
N ILE A 7 -2.32 9.02 3.01
CA ILE A 7 -1.07 8.34 2.67
C ILE A 7 -0.28 8.22 3.99
N VAL A 8 -0.10 6.99 4.47
CA VAL A 8 0.53 6.72 5.76
C VAL A 8 1.99 6.35 5.53
N ILE A 9 2.88 7.29 5.83
CA ILE A 9 4.34 7.14 5.69
C ILE A 9 5.03 7.24 7.05
N GLY A 10 6.24 6.69 7.13
CA GLY A 10 7.06 6.70 8.34
C GLY A 10 8.05 5.54 8.38
N PRO A 11 9.09 5.63 9.23
CA PRO A 11 10.16 4.65 9.30
C PRO A 11 9.66 3.26 9.75
N PRO A 12 10.49 2.20 9.65
CA PRO A 12 10.13 0.89 10.15
C PRO A 12 9.85 0.97 11.66
N GLY A 13 8.80 0.28 12.11
CA GLY A 13 8.41 0.30 13.53
C GLY A 13 7.66 1.54 14.01
N SER A 14 7.41 2.55 13.16
CA SER A 14 6.65 3.75 13.56
C SER A 14 5.15 3.51 13.80
N GLY A 15 4.65 2.32 13.46
CA GLY A 15 3.26 1.92 13.69
C GLY A 15 2.30 2.19 12.53
N LYS A 16 2.77 2.42 11.29
CA LYS A 16 1.93 2.65 10.09
C LYS A 16 0.79 1.63 9.94
N THR A 17 1.11 0.34 9.87
CA THR A 17 0.12 -0.73 9.74
C THR A 17 -0.87 -0.73 10.91
N LYS A 18 -0.41 -0.48 12.14
CA LYS A 18 -1.28 -0.42 13.31
C LYS A 18 -2.21 0.80 13.28
N TYR A 19 -1.70 1.94 12.80
CA TYR A 19 -2.49 3.13 12.52
C TYR A 19 -3.57 2.81 11.48
N CYS A 20 -3.21 2.13 10.39
CA CYS A 20 -4.15 1.73 9.35
C CYS A 20 -5.28 0.84 9.89
N THR A 21 -4.95 -0.16 10.71
CA THR A 21 -5.94 -1.03 11.38
C THR A 21 -6.92 -0.21 12.22
N ILE A 22 -6.41 0.64 13.13
CA ILE A 22 -7.26 1.39 14.06
C ILE A 22 -8.07 2.46 13.32
N MET A 23 -7.48 3.10 12.32
CA MET A 23 -8.14 4.14 11.54
C MET A 23 -9.27 3.56 10.67
N GLN A 24 -9.08 2.37 10.10
CA GLN A 24 -10.14 1.65 9.40
C GLN A 24 -11.32 1.37 10.34
N GLU A 25 -11.06 0.82 11.53
CA GLU A 25 -12.09 0.55 12.53
C GLU A 25 -12.81 1.84 12.98
N PHE A 26 -12.04 2.87 13.32
CA PHE A 26 -12.56 4.16 13.78
C PHE A 26 -13.47 4.82 12.75
N LEU A 27 -13.03 4.94 11.49
CA LEU A 27 -13.81 5.57 10.42
C LEU A 27 -15.03 4.71 10.04
N SER A 28 -14.90 3.39 10.06
CA SER A 28 -16.04 2.49 9.82
C SER A 28 -17.11 2.63 10.90
N ASN A 29 -16.72 2.77 12.17
CA ASN A 29 -17.64 3.04 13.28
C ASN A 29 -18.33 4.40 13.18
N LEU A 30 -17.74 5.36 12.45
CA LEU A 30 -18.36 6.64 12.11
C LEU A 30 -19.27 6.56 10.85
N GLY A 31 -19.45 5.37 10.29
CA GLY A 31 -20.29 5.14 9.10
C GLY A 31 -19.61 5.53 7.77
N ARG A 32 -18.28 5.62 7.73
CA ARG A 32 -17.54 5.86 6.48
C ARG A 32 -17.29 4.56 5.72
N ASN A 33 -17.30 4.63 4.39
CA ASN A 33 -16.87 3.55 3.51
C ASN A 33 -15.34 3.59 3.37
N VAL A 34 -14.61 2.78 4.12
CA VAL A 34 -13.14 2.81 4.21
C VAL A 34 -12.51 1.62 3.50
N PHE A 35 -11.49 1.88 2.70
CA PHE A 35 -10.75 0.86 1.96
C PHE A 35 -9.26 1.01 2.26
N VAL A 36 -8.65 -0.02 2.81
CA VAL A 36 -7.20 -0.04 3.09
C VAL A 36 -6.47 -0.65 1.89
N ILE A 37 -5.44 0.05 1.44
CA ILE A 37 -4.60 -0.29 0.29
C ILE A 37 -3.20 -0.56 0.83
N ASN A 38 -2.78 -1.83 0.84
CA ASN A 38 -1.43 -2.20 1.23
C ASN A 38 -0.50 -2.04 0.03
N LEU A 39 0.43 -1.09 0.13
CA LEU A 39 1.50 -0.88 -0.84
C LEU A 39 2.87 -1.29 -0.29
N ASP A 40 2.94 -1.97 0.87
CA ASP A 40 4.17 -2.56 1.40
C ASP A 40 4.33 -4.02 0.94
N PRO A 41 5.26 -4.31 0.00
CA PRO A 41 5.51 -5.67 -0.49
C PRO A 41 6.16 -6.58 0.56
N ALA A 42 6.66 -6.05 1.68
CA ALA A 42 7.25 -6.84 2.76
C ALA A 42 6.24 -7.18 3.86
N ASN A 43 5.00 -6.66 3.79
CA ASN A 43 3.98 -6.87 4.80
C ASN A 43 3.09 -8.08 4.48
N ASP A 44 3.50 -9.26 4.95
CA ASP A 44 2.81 -10.54 4.72
C ASP A 44 1.70 -10.86 5.73
N ARG A 45 1.65 -10.12 6.86
CA ARG A 45 0.69 -10.34 7.96
C ARG A 45 -0.17 -9.12 8.18
N LEU A 46 -1.15 -8.94 7.30
CA LEU A 46 -2.13 -7.87 7.41
C LEU A 46 -3.05 -8.12 8.61
N SER A 47 -3.21 -7.10 9.45
CA SER A 47 -4.09 -7.13 10.63
C SER A 47 -5.41 -6.40 10.41
N TYR A 48 -5.72 -6.10 9.15
CA TYR A 48 -6.88 -5.34 8.69
C TYR A 48 -7.47 -5.99 7.43
N ASP A 49 -8.71 -5.63 7.10
CA ASP A 49 -9.33 -6.05 5.85
C ASP A 49 -8.74 -5.21 4.70
N CYS A 50 -7.91 -5.85 3.88
CA CYS A 50 -7.16 -5.22 2.82
C CYS A 50 -7.95 -5.26 1.51
N SER A 51 -8.35 -4.10 1.02
CA SER A 51 -9.16 -3.98 -0.20
C SER A 51 -8.34 -4.12 -1.49
N LEU A 52 -7.05 -3.81 -1.43
CA LEU A 52 -6.11 -4.00 -2.53
C LEU A 52 -4.70 -4.18 -1.97
N ASN A 53 -4.00 -5.21 -2.42
CA ASN A 53 -2.67 -5.54 -1.93
C ASN A 53 -1.67 -5.60 -3.09
N VAL A 54 -0.53 -4.89 -2.96
CA VAL A 54 0.55 -4.92 -3.95
C VAL A 54 1.10 -6.34 -4.20
N PHE A 55 0.95 -7.26 -3.24
CA PHE A 55 1.26 -8.68 -3.43
C PHE A 55 0.52 -9.33 -4.61
N ASP A 56 -0.68 -8.86 -4.94
CA ASP A 56 -1.46 -9.37 -6.07
C ASP A 56 -0.88 -8.94 -7.43
N LEU A 57 -0.04 -7.89 -7.44
CA LEU A 57 0.71 -7.43 -8.59
C LEU A 57 2.11 -8.06 -8.64
N ILE A 58 2.82 -8.06 -7.51
CA ILE A 58 4.20 -8.52 -7.43
C ILE A 58 4.54 -9.05 -6.03
N ASN A 59 5.11 -10.25 -5.98
CA ASN A 59 5.52 -10.92 -4.76
C ASN A 59 7.03 -10.75 -4.51
N ILE A 60 7.39 -10.14 -3.37
CA ILE A 60 8.78 -9.88 -3.01
C ILE A 60 9.64 -11.15 -2.93
N GLN A 61 9.08 -12.30 -2.54
CA GLN A 61 9.82 -13.55 -2.44
C GLN A 61 10.21 -14.11 -3.82
N ASP A 62 9.32 -13.93 -4.80
CA ASP A 62 9.58 -14.32 -6.19
C ASP A 62 10.64 -13.40 -6.81
N VAL A 63 10.60 -12.10 -6.48
CA VAL A 63 11.64 -11.14 -6.88
C VAL A 63 13.00 -11.50 -6.28
N MET A 64 13.06 -11.77 -4.97
CA MET A 64 14.31 -12.19 -4.30
C MET A 64 14.93 -13.40 -5.00
N THR A 65 14.10 -14.40 -5.32
CA THR A 65 14.56 -15.65 -5.92
C THR A 65 14.95 -15.48 -7.39
N ASN A 66 14.10 -14.86 -8.21
CA ASN A 66 14.28 -14.77 -9.66
C ASN A 66 15.31 -13.72 -10.06
N CYS A 67 15.44 -12.63 -9.30
CA CYS A 67 16.37 -11.55 -9.58
C CYS A 67 17.68 -11.68 -8.77
N SER A 68 17.80 -12.69 -7.89
CA SER A 68 18.95 -12.87 -6.99
C SER A 68 19.25 -11.61 -6.16
N LEU A 69 18.20 -10.94 -5.69
CA LEU A 69 18.27 -9.70 -4.93
C LEU A 69 18.14 -9.97 -3.42
N GLY A 70 18.84 -9.16 -2.62
CA GLY A 70 18.61 -9.12 -1.17
C GLY A 70 17.26 -8.49 -0.80
N PRO A 71 16.88 -8.48 0.48
CA PRO A 71 15.58 -7.96 0.94
C PRO A 71 15.31 -6.51 0.50
N ASN A 72 16.28 -5.61 0.66
CA ASN A 72 16.10 -4.19 0.33
C ASN A 72 16.07 -3.97 -1.20
N GLY A 73 16.92 -4.67 -1.96
CA GLY A 73 16.93 -4.58 -3.42
C GLY A 73 15.62 -5.09 -4.04
N SER A 74 15.06 -6.16 -3.47
CA SER A 74 13.78 -6.70 -3.92
C SER A 74 12.62 -5.78 -3.60
N LEU A 75 12.66 -5.09 -2.46
CA LEU A 75 11.68 -4.09 -2.10
C LEU A 75 11.67 -2.91 -3.08
N ILE A 76 12.85 -2.38 -3.42
CA ILE A 76 13.00 -1.31 -4.42
C ILE A 76 12.44 -1.76 -5.77
N TYR A 77 12.82 -2.96 -6.22
CA TYR A 77 12.31 -3.53 -7.47
C TYR A 77 10.78 -3.65 -7.46
N CYS A 78 10.17 -4.10 -6.36
CA CYS A 78 8.70 -4.16 -6.26
C CYS A 78 8.06 -2.77 -6.41
N MET A 79 8.67 -1.73 -5.85
CA MET A 79 8.17 -0.36 -5.98
C MET A 79 8.33 0.19 -7.39
N GLU A 80 9.46 -0.04 -8.05
CA GLU A 80 9.69 0.31 -9.47
C GLU A 80 8.70 -0.43 -10.39
N PHE A 81 8.42 -1.70 -10.10
CA PHE A 81 7.46 -2.49 -10.85
C PHE A 81 6.03 -1.96 -10.67
N LEU A 82 5.65 -1.58 -9.44
CA LEU A 82 4.37 -0.91 -9.19
C LEU A 82 4.28 0.42 -9.94
N GLU A 83 5.33 1.24 -9.94
CA GLU A 83 5.38 2.51 -10.68
C GLU A 83 5.19 2.29 -12.19
N THR A 84 5.92 1.32 -12.75
CA THR A 84 5.81 0.96 -14.18
C THR A 84 4.41 0.45 -14.55
N ASN A 85 3.70 -0.15 -13.59
CA ASN A 85 2.37 -0.72 -13.76
C ASN A 85 1.31 0.08 -12.98
N ILE A 86 1.46 1.39 -12.85
CA ILE A 86 0.57 2.22 -12.02
C ILE A 86 -0.91 2.14 -12.45
N ASP A 87 -1.16 1.86 -13.74
CA ASP A 87 -2.50 1.62 -14.28
C ASP A 87 -3.23 0.49 -13.54
N TRP A 88 -2.52 -0.55 -13.11
CA TRP A 88 -3.09 -1.61 -12.28
C TRP A 88 -3.67 -1.06 -10.98
N LEU A 89 -2.95 -0.15 -10.31
CA LEU A 89 -3.43 0.48 -9.08
C LEU A 89 -4.64 1.38 -9.38
N VAL A 90 -4.54 2.24 -10.39
CA VAL A 90 -5.60 3.18 -10.77
C VAL A 90 -6.89 2.44 -11.14
N ASP A 91 -6.80 1.39 -11.95
CA ASP A 91 -7.94 0.61 -12.40
C ASP A 91 -8.61 -0.14 -11.23
N ASN A 92 -7.84 -0.71 -10.32
CA ASN A 92 -8.40 -1.39 -9.15
C ASN A 92 -9.04 -0.39 -8.16
N LEU A 93 -8.42 0.77 -7.94
CA LEU A 93 -9.03 1.85 -7.14
C LEU A 93 -10.33 2.36 -7.79
N ALA A 94 -10.35 2.51 -9.12
CA ALA A 94 -11.56 2.89 -9.85
C ALA A 94 -12.67 1.85 -9.67
N LYS A 95 -12.36 0.55 -9.76
CA LYS A 95 -13.33 -0.54 -9.51
C LYS A 95 -13.89 -0.49 -8.09
N ILE A 96 -13.03 -0.29 -7.08
CA ILE A 96 -13.41 -0.21 -5.67
C ILE A 96 -14.33 1.00 -5.41
N THR A 97 -14.01 2.15 -6.01
CA THR A 97 -14.68 3.42 -5.70
C THR A 97 -15.92 3.72 -6.56
N LYS A 98 -16.07 3.09 -7.73
CA LYS A 98 -17.06 3.43 -8.79
C LYS A 98 -18.50 3.61 -8.31
N LYS A 99 -18.94 2.84 -7.31
CA LYS A 99 -20.33 2.81 -6.83
C LYS A 99 -20.46 3.21 -5.36
N ILE A 100 -19.41 3.75 -4.77
CA ILE A 100 -19.35 4.08 -3.36
C ILE A 100 -19.52 5.59 -3.20
N ASP A 101 -20.46 6.01 -2.36
CA ASP A 101 -20.55 7.42 -1.98
C ASP A 101 -19.41 7.76 -1.01
N ARG A 102 -18.66 8.81 -1.34
CA ARG A 102 -17.57 9.38 -0.54
C ARG A 102 -16.61 8.31 0.03
N PRO A 103 -15.96 7.50 -0.82
CA PRO A 103 -15.03 6.48 -0.36
C PRO A 103 -13.83 7.14 0.33
N TYR A 104 -13.30 6.45 1.35
CA TYR A 104 -12.13 6.84 2.11
C TYR A 104 -11.02 5.82 1.90
N LEU A 105 -9.92 6.25 1.27
CA LEU A 105 -8.79 5.38 0.94
C LEU A 105 -7.67 5.55 1.97
N LEU A 106 -7.15 4.45 2.49
CA LEU A 106 -6.05 4.45 3.45
C LEU A 106 -4.87 3.68 2.85
N PHE A 107 -3.77 4.37 2.53
CA PHE A 107 -2.60 3.75 1.92
C PHE A 107 -1.54 3.45 2.98
N ASP A 108 -1.23 2.17 3.18
CA ASP A 108 -0.13 1.70 4.03
C ASP A 108 1.12 1.53 3.16
N LEU A 109 2.11 2.41 3.33
CA LEU A 109 3.33 2.41 2.51
C LEU A 109 4.48 1.67 3.18
N PRO A 110 5.46 1.19 2.39
CA PRO A 110 6.64 0.53 2.93
C PRO A 110 7.39 1.43 3.91
N GLY A 111 7.89 0.82 4.97
CA GLY A 111 8.61 1.53 6.02
C GLY A 111 10.07 1.85 5.74
N GLN A 112 10.71 1.21 4.76
CA GLN A 112 12.16 1.29 4.62
C GLN A 112 12.64 2.69 4.21
N VAL A 113 13.54 3.26 5.00
CA VAL A 113 14.06 4.62 4.84
C VAL A 113 14.79 4.80 3.51
N GLU A 114 15.41 3.75 3.01
CA GLU A 114 16.18 3.73 1.76
C GLU A 114 15.33 4.08 0.53
N LEU A 115 14.02 3.79 0.58
CA LEU A 115 13.05 4.20 -0.46
C LEU A 115 12.83 5.72 -0.49
N TYR A 116 13.03 6.40 0.64
CA TYR A 116 12.81 7.85 0.78
C TYR A 116 14.10 8.67 0.62
N THR A 117 15.29 8.03 0.71
CA THR A 117 16.59 8.73 0.63
C THR A 117 17.29 8.58 -0.72
N HIS A 118 17.02 7.52 -1.49
CA HIS A 118 17.81 7.20 -2.70
C HIS A 118 16.99 6.97 -3.98
N HIS A 119 15.66 7.04 -3.94
CA HIS A 119 14.83 6.72 -5.10
C HIS A 119 13.74 7.77 -5.35
N ASP A 120 13.54 8.17 -6.62
CA ASP A 120 12.57 9.21 -6.99
C ASP A 120 11.12 8.68 -7.04
N SER A 121 10.89 7.36 -6.99
CA SER A 121 9.54 6.76 -7.00
C SER A 121 8.63 7.16 -5.84
N VAL A 122 9.18 7.77 -4.78
CA VAL A 122 8.43 8.23 -3.60
C VAL A 122 8.57 9.76 -3.39
N LYS A 123 9.20 10.48 -4.31
CA LYS A 123 9.26 11.96 -4.29
C LYS A 123 8.06 12.62 -4.95
#